data_AF-A0A414UDL9-F1
#
_entry.id   AF-A0A414UDL9-F1
#
_cell.length_a   1.000
_cell.length_b   1.000
_cell.length_c   1.000
_cell.angle_alpha   90.00
_cell.angle_beta   90.00
_cell.angle_gamma   90.00
#
_symmetry.space_group_name_H-M   'P 1'
#
loop_
_entity.id
_entity.type
_entity.pdbx_description
1 polymer ?
#
loop_
_entity_poly.entity_id
_entity_poly.type
_entity_poly.pdbx_seq_one_letter_code
_entity_poly.pdbx_strand_id
1 'polypeptide(L)'
;MERSDQTYLELIRNYCTRSEEKVEIPEAEWEKLQHYAGKHFTAAAFTPYLKADTHESNMVLKKQLKMLLYNYYQIEHFTRMIVSLLDRNGISCYLLKGISLAAYYPEAEYRKLGDVDLYINEEKALERAKEVLVAEGFVEEKEISDHHLIYHYTFAQTGRTYLLELHYHVVGMYQYEPANQVIDEVFSSGNLRGECQVIEGYEYQVLPPTEYVFYMLHHMLKHYLYSGFGIRLLCDFICYVEARCDEIDFDRLHAWCRKSHMMHFYETIMESCHRYLGLGCEIDGSIWGDQEVSRKFIEKILVDKDVGSGDSRTLVGSGTYEKVHLGTYFREGHLQMKVRFKKLGRCPLLWLILWVITFVCFVRNTYKLRNTTVRETLQAFRKKNDELQLIPIFEQEKNKTEKN
;
A
#
# COMPACT_ATOMS: atom_id res chain seq x y z
N MET A 1 17.78 7.25 16.63
CA MET A 1 18.19 7.07 15.22
C MET A 1 19.70 7.11 15.13
N GLU A 2 20.30 6.09 14.56
CA GLU A 2 21.76 5.99 14.40
C GLU A 2 22.23 6.88 13.23
N ARG A 3 23.53 7.20 13.18
CA ARG A 3 24.10 8.02 12.09
C ARG A 3 23.82 7.42 10.71
N SER A 4 24.03 6.11 10.54
CA SER A 4 23.75 5.41 9.28
C SER A 4 22.30 5.52 8.82
N ASP A 5 21.36 5.65 9.76
CA ASP A 5 19.94 5.78 9.44
C ASP A 5 19.68 7.17 8.84
N GLN A 6 20.33 8.20 9.40
CA GLN A 6 20.32 9.57 8.86
C GLN A 6 20.99 9.62 7.47
N THR A 7 22.18 9.03 7.33
CA THR A 7 22.89 8.92 6.04
C THR A 7 22.01 8.25 4.98
N TYR A 8 21.31 7.16 5.34
CA TYR A 8 20.40 6.48 4.41
C TYR A 8 19.23 7.36 4.00
N LEU A 9 18.55 8.01 4.95
CA LEU A 9 17.43 8.90 4.67
C LEU A 9 17.86 10.09 3.80
N GLU A 10 19.05 10.64 4.03
CA GLU A 10 19.62 11.72 3.21
C GLU A 10 19.87 11.28 1.77
N LEU A 11 20.38 10.05 1.55
CA LEU A 11 20.52 9.50 0.20
C LEU A 11 19.17 9.35 -0.50
N ILE A 12 18.14 8.86 0.22
CA ILE A 12 16.78 8.74 -0.33
C ILE A 12 16.19 10.10 -0.64
N ARG A 13 16.35 11.07 0.27
CA ARG A 13 15.94 12.46 0.06
C ARG A 13 16.57 13.03 -1.20
N ASN A 14 17.90 12.92 -1.34
CA ASN A 14 18.61 13.49 -2.49
C ASN A 14 18.14 12.84 -3.79
N TYR A 15 17.89 11.53 -3.77
CA TYR A 15 17.30 10.83 -4.91
C TYR A 15 15.91 11.37 -5.25
N CYS A 16 14.96 11.35 -4.33
CA CYS A 16 13.58 11.77 -4.59
C CYS A 16 13.44 13.24 -4.96
N THR A 17 14.29 14.11 -4.39
CA THR A 17 14.34 15.55 -4.70
C THR A 17 15.23 15.90 -5.90
N ARG A 18 15.85 14.90 -6.56
CA ARG A 18 16.80 15.09 -7.67
C ARG A 18 17.99 16.01 -7.32
N SER A 19 18.38 16.01 -6.05
CA SER A 19 19.54 16.78 -5.58
C SER A 19 20.85 16.13 -6.04
N GLU A 20 21.77 16.95 -6.54
CA GLU A 20 23.14 16.53 -6.89
C GLU A 20 24.09 16.53 -5.68
N GLU A 21 23.59 16.91 -4.49
CA GLU A 21 24.38 16.95 -3.27
C GLU A 21 24.90 15.56 -2.89
N LYS A 22 26.21 15.49 -2.63
CA LYS A 22 26.87 14.26 -2.23
C LYS A 22 26.94 14.17 -0.72
N VAL A 23 26.53 13.01 -0.23
CA VAL A 23 26.66 12.61 1.16
C VAL A 23 27.99 11.88 1.34
N GLU A 24 28.78 12.29 2.32
CA GLU A 24 29.99 11.56 2.68
C GLU A 24 29.63 10.29 3.43
N ILE A 25 29.92 9.12 2.82
CA ILE A 25 29.60 7.81 3.40
C ILE A 25 30.88 7.20 4.01
N PRO A 26 30.97 7.10 5.36
CA PRO A 26 32.09 6.42 6.01
C PRO A 26 32.19 4.94 5.60
N GLU A 27 33.41 4.41 5.48
CA GLU A 27 33.66 3.02 5.08
C GLU A 27 32.87 2.01 5.95
N ALA A 28 32.80 2.26 7.26
CA ALA A 28 32.08 1.43 8.22
C ALA A 28 30.55 1.43 8.06
N GLU A 29 29.96 2.40 7.36
CA GLU A 29 28.51 2.49 7.16
C GLU A 29 28.03 1.78 5.89
N TRP A 30 28.93 1.52 4.93
CA TRP A 30 28.57 0.96 3.62
C TRP A 30 27.79 -0.36 3.72
N GLU A 31 28.24 -1.29 4.57
CA GLU A 31 27.57 -2.59 4.72
C GLU A 31 26.10 -2.41 5.16
N LYS A 32 25.86 -1.55 6.14
CA LYS A 32 24.51 -1.28 6.67
C LYS A 32 23.64 -0.53 5.65
N LEU A 33 24.20 0.46 4.95
CA LEU A 33 23.48 1.20 3.90
C LEU A 33 23.10 0.30 2.71
N GLN A 34 23.98 -0.62 2.35
CA GLN A 34 23.69 -1.63 1.32
C GLN A 34 22.65 -2.63 1.76
N HIS A 35 22.67 -3.02 3.03
CA HIS A 35 21.60 -3.83 3.59
C HIS A 35 20.25 -3.11 3.47
N TYR A 36 20.17 -1.81 3.79
CA TYR A 36 18.95 -1.02 3.58
C TYR A 36 18.55 -0.96 2.11
N ALA A 37 19.46 -0.64 1.20
CA ALA A 37 19.18 -0.60 -0.23
C ALA A 37 18.68 -1.94 -0.78
N GLY A 38 19.31 -3.04 -0.37
CA GLY A 38 18.90 -4.41 -0.69
C GLY A 38 17.48 -4.71 -0.22
N LYS A 39 17.18 -4.37 1.03
CA LYS A 39 15.92 -4.64 1.72
C LYS A 39 14.74 -3.83 1.19
N HIS A 40 15.00 -2.58 0.81
CA HIS A 40 13.98 -1.61 0.37
C HIS A 40 13.96 -1.38 -1.15
N PHE A 41 14.85 -2.03 -1.90
CA PHE A 41 15.00 -1.86 -3.35
C PHE A 41 15.32 -0.43 -3.77
N THR A 42 16.21 0.23 -3.03
CA THR A 42 16.56 1.66 -3.24
C THR A 42 18.00 1.85 -3.75
N ALA A 43 18.58 0.90 -4.49
CA ALA A 43 19.92 1.07 -5.08
C ALA A 43 20.04 2.33 -5.96
N ALA A 44 18.93 2.85 -6.49
CA ALA A 44 18.86 4.07 -7.28
C ALA A 44 19.46 5.29 -6.56
N ALA A 45 19.24 5.38 -5.24
CA ALA A 45 19.78 6.46 -4.42
C ALA A 45 21.32 6.43 -4.28
N PHE A 46 21.94 5.32 -4.67
CA PHE A 46 23.40 5.14 -4.62
C PHE A 46 24.08 5.38 -5.98
N THR A 47 23.32 5.67 -7.04
CA THR A 47 23.84 5.83 -8.41
C THR A 47 25.03 6.80 -8.52
N PRO A 48 25.06 7.96 -7.83
CA PRO A 48 26.23 8.87 -7.86
C PRO A 48 27.56 8.23 -7.42
N TYR A 49 27.49 7.13 -6.66
CA TYR A 49 28.64 6.43 -6.09
C TYR A 49 29.02 5.16 -6.88
N LEU A 50 28.29 4.82 -7.95
CA LEU A 50 28.49 3.58 -8.73
C LEU A 50 29.56 3.68 -9.85
N LYS A 51 30.38 4.74 -9.88
CA LYS A 51 31.45 4.91 -10.88
C LYS A 51 32.41 3.71 -10.93
N ALA A 52 33.00 3.45 -12.11
CA ALA A 52 33.99 2.39 -12.35
C ALA A 52 35.18 2.52 -11.37
N ASP A 53 35.64 1.53 -10.60
CA ASP A 53 35.53 0.08 -10.70
C ASP A 53 35.82 -0.59 -9.32
N THR A 54 35.62 -1.91 -9.23
CA THR A 54 36.18 -2.91 -8.28
C THR A 54 35.62 -3.22 -6.89
N HIS A 55 34.77 -2.44 -6.22
CA HIS A 55 34.22 -2.91 -4.93
C HIS A 55 33.08 -3.92 -5.16
N GLU A 56 33.14 -5.12 -4.57
CA GLU A 56 32.08 -6.14 -4.63
C GLU A 56 30.71 -5.56 -4.24
N SER A 57 30.74 -4.69 -3.22
CA SER A 57 29.68 -3.80 -2.76
C SER A 57 28.95 -3.07 -3.91
N ASN A 58 29.65 -2.54 -4.91
CA ASN A 58 29.03 -1.87 -6.05
C ASN A 58 28.36 -2.85 -7.02
N MET A 59 28.81 -4.12 -7.07
CA MET A 59 28.21 -5.12 -7.94
C MET A 59 26.80 -5.51 -7.49
N VAL A 60 26.55 -5.58 -6.17
CA VAL A 60 25.22 -5.89 -5.62
C VAL A 60 24.20 -4.81 -6.00
N LEU A 61 24.55 -3.54 -5.80
CA LEU A 61 23.69 -2.41 -6.16
C LEU A 61 23.45 -2.33 -7.68
N LYS A 62 24.51 -2.50 -8.49
CA LYS A 62 24.39 -2.58 -9.95
C LYS A 62 23.50 -3.73 -10.41
N LYS A 63 23.60 -4.90 -9.76
CA LYS A 63 22.73 -6.05 -10.04
C LYS A 63 21.27 -5.73 -9.69
N GLN A 64 21.02 -5.09 -8.55
CA GLN A 64 19.66 -4.67 -8.18
C GLN A 64 19.08 -3.69 -9.21
N LEU A 65 19.84 -2.67 -9.63
CA LEU A 65 19.41 -1.72 -10.67
C LEU A 65 19.06 -2.41 -11.99
N LYS A 66 19.91 -3.33 -12.46
CA LYS A 66 19.64 -4.12 -13.67
C LYS A 66 18.35 -4.93 -13.56
N MET A 67 18.08 -5.51 -12.38
CA MET A 67 16.85 -6.26 -12.13
C MET A 67 15.62 -5.34 -12.10
N LEU A 68 15.72 -4.16 -11.50
CA LEU A 68 14.65 -3.16 -11.48
C LEU A 68 14.30 -2.70 -12.89
N LEU A 69 15.31 -2.31 -13.67
CA LEU A 69 15.19 -1.93 -15.07
C LEU A 69 14.48 -3.01 -15.89
N TYR A 70 14.95 -4.25 -15.78
CA TYR A 70 14.36 -5.36 -16.52
C TYR A 70 12.90 -5.61 -16.12
N ASN A 71 12.63 -5.58 -14.81
CA ASN A 71 11.30 -5.78 -14.26
C ASN A 71 10.32 -4.67 -14.67
N TYR A 72 10.79 -3.42 -14.79
CA TYR A 72 9.98 -2.30 -15.25
C TYR A 72 9.32 -2.59 -16.60
N TYR A 73 10.12 -2.92 -17.62
CA TYR A 73 9.59 -3.21 -18.96
C TYR A 73 8.73 -4.46 -19.02
N GLN A 74 8.98 -5.45 -18.15
CA GLN A 74 8.13 -6.63 -18.05
C GLN A 74 6.74 -6.28 -17.51
N ILE A 75 6.68 -5.49 -16.44
CA ILE A 75 5.42 -5.07 -15.83
C ILE A 75 4.71 -4.03 -16.70
N GLU A 76 5.41 -3.12 -17.36
CA GLU A 76 4.81 -2.20 -18.35
C GLU A 76 4.13 -3.00 -19.47
N HIS A 77 4.84 -3.95 -20.08
CA HIS A 77 4.29 -4.77 -21.14
C HIS A 77 3.06 -5.55 -20.68
N PHE A 78 3.14 -6.18 -19.49
CA PHE A 78 2.02 -6.91 -18.91
C PHE A 78 0.82 -6.00 -18.62
N THR A 79 1.07 -4.81 -18.07
CA THR A 79 0.04 -3.79 -17.81
C THR A 79 -0.65 -3.36 -19.10
N ARG A 80 0.12 -3.01 -20.13
CA ARG A 80 -0.41 -2.60 -21.44
C ARG A 80 -1.25 -3.70 -22.08
N MET A 81 -0.79 -4.96 -22.01
CA MET A 81 -1.54 -6.11 -22.52
C MET A 81 -2.91 -6.25 -21.85
N ILE A 82 -2.98 -6.15 -20.51
CA ILE A 82 -4.25 -6.27 -19.78
C ILE A 82 -5.16 -5.08 -20.07
N VAL A 83 -4.64 -3.85 -20.00
CA VAL A 83 -5.46 -2.65 -20.22
C VAL A 83 -5.99 -2.61 -21.65
N SER A 84 -5.17 -2.97 -22.66
CA SER A 84 -5.62 -3.08 -24.05
C SER A 84 -6.67 -4.18 -24.24
N LEU A 85 -6.53 -5.30 -23.51
CA LEU A 85 -7.52 -6.37 -23.50
C LEU A 85 -8.87 -5.91 -22.94
N LEU A 86 -8.88 -5.13 -21.86
CA LEU A 86 -10.11 -4.61 -21.27
C LEU A 86 -10.73 -3.52 -22.18
N ASP A 87 -9.91 -2.62 -22.71
CA ASP A 87 -10.34 -1.53 -23.58
C ASP A 87 -11.00 -2.03 -24.87
N ARG A 88 -10.38 -3.01 -25.57
CA ARG A 88 -10.98 -3.61 -26.78
C ARG A 88 -12.31 -4.34 -26.53
N ASN A 89 -12.60 -4.67 -25.27
CA ASN A 89 -13.86 -5.27 -24.83
C ASN A 89 -14.84 -4.24 -24.23
N GLY A 90 -14.53 -2.94 -24.33
CA GLY A 90 -15.37 -1.85 -23.81
C GLY A 90 -15.50 -1.87 -22.29
N ILE A 91 -14.41 -2.22 -21.59
CA ILE A 91 -14.33 -2.26 -20.14
C ILE A 91 -13.33 -1.21 -19.69
N SER A 92 -13.84 -0.12 -19.10
CA SER A 92 -13.00 0.91 -18.49
C SER A 92 -12.46 0.45 -17.13
N CYS A 93 -11.19 0.76 -16.87
CA CYS A 93 -10.54 0.52 -15.58
C CYS A 93 -9.58 1.67 -15.27
N TYR A 94 -9.26 1.85 -13.99
CA TYR A 94 -8.23 2.77 -13.53
C TYR A 94 -6.95 2.00 -13.21
N LEU A 95 -5.82 2.41 -13.78
CA LEU A 95 -4.52 1.91 -13.38
C LEU A 95 -4.14 2.51 -12.02
N LEU A 96 -3.79 1.64 -11.08
CA LEU A 96 -3.32 2.01 -9.76
C LEU A 96 -1.85 1.68 -9.59
N LYS A 97 -1.15 2.47 -8.76
CA LYS A 97 0.24 2.26 -8.33
C LYS A 97 1.18 1.98 -9.52
N GLY A 98 1.92 0.88 -9.46
CA GLY A 98 2.67 0.35 -10.60
C GLY A 98 3.47 1.36 -11.43
N ILE A 99 3.34 1.26 -12.75
CA ILE A 99 4.00 2.16 -13.70
C ILE A 99 3.45 3.60 -13.61
N SER A 100 2.22 3.80 -13.13
CA SER A 100 1.64 5.15 -12.97
C SER A 100 2.39 5.98 -11.94
N LEU A 101 2.73 5.40 -10.79
CA LEU A 101 3.58 6.08 -9.79
C LEU A 101 5.05 6.11 -10.21
N ALA A 102 5.52 5.10 -10.94
CA ALA A 102 6.90 5.06 -11.46
C ALA A 102 7.22 6.28 -12.33
N ALA A 103 6.26 6.75 -13.12
CA ALA A 103 6.42 7.89 -14.01
C ALA A 103 6.90 9.19 -13.31
N TYR A 104 6.71 9.30 -11.99
CA TYR A 104 7.10 10.48 -11.21
C TYR A 104 8.48 10.35 -10.54
N TYR A 105 9.10 9.17 -10.57
CA TYR A 105 10.45 8.97 -10.05
C TYR A 105 11.50 9.70 -10.92
N PRO A 106 12.71 10.00 -10.38
CA PRO A 106 13.82 10.51 -11.17
C PRO A 106 14.09 9.65 -12.41
N GLU A 107 14.19 8.33 -12.22
CA GLU A 107 14.15 7.33 -13.27
C GLU A 107 13.04 6.30 -12.99
N ALA A 108 12.03 6.25 -13.85
CA ALA A 108 10.86 5.37 -13.67
C ALA A 108 11.26 3.89 -13.55
N GLU A 109 12.27 3.48 -14.32
CA GLU A 109 12.80 2.11 -14.38
C GLU A 109 13.42 1.64 -13.05
N TYR A 110 13.78 2.56 -12.16
CA TYR A 110 14.40 2.25 -10.88
C TYR A 110 13.39 2.09 -9.74
N ARG A 111 12.10 2.31 -9.99
CA ARG A 111 11.04 1.98 -9.03
C ARG A 111 10.79 0.46 -9.03
N LYS A 112 10.81 -0.16 -7.85
CA LYS A 112 10.44 -1.57 -7.69
C LYS A 112 8.95 -1.80 -7.96
N LEU A 113 8.66 -2.50 -9.05
CA LEU A 113 7.34 -3.00 -9.41
C LEU A 113 7.13 -4.46 -8.96
N GLY A 114 5.91 -4.87 -8.71
CA GLY A 114 5.57 -6.24 -8.31
C GLY A 114 4.41 -6.80 -9.11
N ASP A 115 3.22 -6.31 -8.79
CA ASP A 115 1.92 -6.64 -9.35
C ASP A 115 1.39 -5.51 -10.25
N VAL A 116 0.33 -5.83 -11.00
CA VAL A 116 -0.49 -4.86 -11.71
C VAL A 116 -1.80 -4.69 -10.96
N ASP A 117 -2.08 -3.48 -10.49
CA ASP A 117 -3.32 -3.15 -9.80
C ASP A 117 -4.25 -2.37 -10.73
N LEU A 118 -5.43 -2.93 -11.01
CA LEU A 118 -6.47 -2.26 -11.80
C LEU A 118 -7.74 -2.11 -10.97
N TYR A 119 -8.41 -0.97 -11.06
CA TYR A 119 -9.67 -0.71 -10.36
C TYR A 119 -10.85 -0.58 -11.32
N ILE A 120 -11.90 -1.33 -11.04
CA ILE A 120 -13.19 -1.25 -11.74
C ILE A 120 -14.27 -0.96 -10.70
N ASN A 121 -14.84 0.24 -10.78
CA ASN A 121 -15.86 0.71 -9.83
C ASN A 121 -17.31 0.46 -10.28
N GLU A 122 -17.50 -0.23 -11.40
CA GLU A 122 -18.82 -0.62 -11.89
C GLU A 122 -18.99 -2.15 -11.83
N GLU A 123 -19.98 -2.63 -11.08
CA GLU A 123 -20.22 -4.07 -10.86
C GLU A 123 -20.41 -4.85 -12.17
N LYS A 124 -21.13 -4.28 -13.15
CA LYS A 124 -21.33 -4.95 -14.45
C LYS A 124 -20.06 -5.00 -15.28
N ALA A 125 -19.24 -3.95 -15.29
CA ALA A 125 -17.94 -3.97 -15.95
C ALA A 125 -17.00 -4.98 -15.29
N LEU A 126 -17.03 -5.09 -13.96
CA LEU A 126 -16.24 -6.07 -13.21
C LEU A 126 -16.61 -7.50 -13.61
N GLU A 127 -17.90 -7.86 -13.65
CA GLU A 127 -18.31 -9.21 -14.05
C GLU A 127 -17.86 -9.54 -15.49
N ARG A 128 -18.00 -8.58 -16.43
CA ARG A 128 -17.48 -8.75 -17.79
C ARG A 128 -15.96 -8.91 -17.81
N ALA A 129 -15.23 -8.16 -16.99
CA ALA A 129 -13.77 -8.27 -16.90
C ALA A 129 -13.33 -9.67 -16.45
N LYS A 130 -14.03 -10.29 -15.48
CA LYS A 130 -13.75 -11.66 -15.05
C LYS A 130 -13.89 -12.65 -16.21
N GLU A 131 -14.97 -12.54 -16.99
CA GLU A 131 -15.23 -13.41 -18.13
C GLU A 131 -14.14 -13.27 -19.20
N VAL A 132 -13.78 -12.03 -19.53
CA VAL A 132 -12.73 -11.72 -20.51
C VAL A 132 -11.37 -12.23 -20.06
N LEU A 133 -10.97 -11.99 -18.80
CA LEU A 133 -9.69 -12.44 -18.27
C LEU A 133 -9.58 -13.98 -18.30
N VAL A 134 -10.62 -14.69 -17.85
CA VAL A 134 -10.62 -16.17 -17.87
C VAL A 134 -10.56 -16.70 -19.30
N ALA A 135 -11.29 -16.09 -20.25
CA ALA A 135 -11.26 -16.48 -21.65
C ALA A 135 -9.88 -16.30 -22.29
N GLU A 136 -9.09 -15.33 -21.83
CA GLU A 136 -7.72 -15.05 -22.31
C GLU A 136 -6.64 -15.85 -21.56
N GLY A 137 -7.04 -16.77 -20.67
CA GLY A 137 -6.12 -17.69 -20.00
C GLY A 137 -5.58 -17.19 -18.66
N PHE A 138 -6.16 -16.14 -18.08
CA PHE A 138 -5.88 -15.77 -16.69
C PHE A 138 -6.53 -16.78 -15.75
N VAL A 139 -5.78 -17.21 -14.73
CA VAL A 139 -6.23 -18.15 -13.72
C VAL A 139 -6.51 -17.41 -12.42
N GLU A 140 -7.77 -17.40 -11.99
CA GLU A 140 -8.17 -16.81 -10.71
C GLU A 140 -7.59 -17.62 -9.55
N GLU A 141 -6.88 -16.94 -8.64
CA GLU A 141 -6.56 -17.48 -7.33
C GLU A 141 -7.78 -17.32 -6.43
N LYS A 142 -8.34 -18.45 -5.97
CA LYS A 142 -9.54 -18.48 -5.12
C LYS A 142 -9.21 -18.08 -3.68
N GLU A 143 -8.82 -16.84 -3.49
CA GLU A 143 -8.65 -16.19 -2.19
C GLU A 143 -9.86 -15.30 -1.87
N ILE A 144 -10.20 -15.18 -0.58
CA ILE A 144 -11.24 -14.27 -0.12
C ILE A 144 -10.56 -12.96 0.24
N SER A 145 -10.57 -12.02 -0.69
CA SER A 145 -10.26 -10.61 -0.46
C SER A 145 -11.55 -9.80 -0.37
N ASP A 146 -11.54 -8.72 0.39
CA ASP A 146 -12.65 -7.79 0.59
C ASP A 146 -12.67 -6.64 -0.42
N HIS A 147 -11.68 -6.54 -1.29
CA HIS A 147 -11.50 -5.38 -2.17
C HIS A 147 -10.91 -5.69 -3.57
N HIS A 148 -10.31 -6.86 -3.79
CA HIS A 148 -9.83 -7.27 -5.13
C HIS A 148 -10.00 -8.76 -5.39
N LEU A 149 -9.73 -9.15 -6.63
CA LEU A 149 -9.55 -10.53 -7.10
C LEU A 149 -8.10 -10.68 -7.56
N ILE A 150 -7.52 -11.87 -7.38
CA ILE A 150 -6.15 -12.15 -7.81
C ILE A 150 -6.20 -13.04 -9.04
N TYR A 151 -5.50 -12.65 -10.09
CA TYR A 151 -5.32 -13.45 -11.30
C TYR A 151 -3.85 -13.68 -11.59
N HIS A 152 -3.53 -14.90 -12.01
CA HIS A 152 -2.22 -15.28 -12.50
C HIS A 152 -2.26 -15.45 -14.01
N TYR A 153 -1.26 -14.89 -14.70
CA TYR A 153 -1.08 -15.09 -16.13
C TYR A 153 0.32 -15.61 -16.42
N THR A 154 0.40 -16.76 -17.10
CA THR A 154 1.68 -17.38 -17.46
C THR A 154 1.93 -17.24 -18.95
N PHE A 155 2.98 -16.50 -19.31
CA PHE A 155 3.40 -16.38 -20.71
C PHE A 155 3.99 -17.71 -21.20
N ALA A 156 3.32 -18.37 -22.14
CA ALA A 156 3.71 -19.68 -22.65
C ALA A 156 5.15 -19.72 -23.19
N GLN A 157 5.63 -18.63 -23.78
CA GLN A 157 6.98 -18.54 -24.38
C GLN A 157 8.09 -18.51 -23.34
N THR A 158 7.84 -17.95 -22.15
CA THR A 158 8.87 -17.76 -21.12
C THR A 158 8.63 -18.60 -19.88
N GLY A 159 7.42 -19.15 -19.71
CA GLY A 159 6.98 -19.82 -18.48
C GLY A 159 6.85 -18.90 -17.28
N ARG A 160 6.95 -17.56 -17.47
CA ARG A 160 6.88 -16.60 -16.37
C ARG A 160 5.43 -16.26 -16.04
N THR A 161 5.13 -16.26 -14.74
CA THR A 161 3.82 -15.91 -14.20
C THR A 161 3.84 -14.51 -13.63
N TYR A 162 2.80 -13.73 -13.93
CA TYR A 162 2.57 -12.39 -13.42
C TYR A 162 1.22 -12.31 -12.71
N LEU A 163 1.14 -11.39 -11.75
CA LEU A 163 -0.01 -11.20 -10.90
C LEU A 163 -0.75 -9.92 -11.28
N LEU A 164 -2.07 -10.05 -11.43
CA LEU A 164 -3.03 -8.95 -11.58
C LEU A 164 -3.93 -8.92 -10.34
N GLU A 165 -3.94 -7.80 -9.64
CA GLU A 165 -4.95 -7.47 -8.63
C GLU A 165 -6.07 -6.65 -9.28
N LEU A 166 -7.22 -7.28 -9.49
CA LEU A 166 -8.41 -6.61 -10.04
C LEU A 166 -9.29 -6.11 -8.89
N HIS A 167 -9.12 -4.84 -8.52
CA HIS A 167 -9.84 -4.16 -7.47
C HIS A 167 -11.29 -3.85 -7.88
N TYR A 168 -12.21 -4.17 -6.98
CA TYR A 168 -13.61 -3.73 -7.01
C TYR A 168 -13.96 -2.78 -5.86
N HIS A 169 -13.01 -2.60 -4.94
CA HIS A 169 -12.99 -1.53 -3.95
C HIS A 169 -11.53 -1.07 -3.83
N VAL A 170 -11.28 0.23 -3.64
CA VAL A 170 -9.91 0.75 -3.68
C VAL A 170 -9.04 0.28 -2.51
N VAL A 171 -9.64 0.00 -1.36
CA VAL A 171 -8.96 -0.50 -0.15
C VAL A 171 -9.86 -1.50 0.57
N GLY A 172 -9.33 -2.28 1.52
CA GLY A 172 -10.16 -3.17 2.34
C GLY A 172 -11.13 -2.40 3.24
N MET A 173 -12.17 -3.08 3.73
CA MET A 173 -13.18 -2.49 4.60
C MET A 173 -12.62 -2.26 6.01
N TYR A 174 -12.82 -1.05 6.54
CA TYR A 174 -12.54 -0.71 7.93
C TYR A 174 -13.68 -1.14 8.85
N GLN A 175 -13.39 -1.31 10.14
CA GLN A 175 -14.43 -1.41 11.17
C GLN A 175 -15.21 -0.10 11.35
N TYR A 176 -14.54 1.02 11.12
CA TYR A 176 -15.13 2.34 11.25
C TYR A 176 -15.95 2.67 9.99
N GLU A 177 -17.25 2.44 10.07
CA GLU A 177 -18.16 2.54 8.94
C GLU A 177 -18.15 3.92 8.24
N PRO A 178 -18.03 5.07 8.93
CA PRO A 178 -17.96 6.36 8.24
C PRO A 178 -16.74 6.49 7.32
N ALA A 179 -15.61 5.85 7.61
CA ALA A 179 -14.48 5.81 6.67
C ALA A 179 -14.84 5.05 5.39
N ASN A 180 -15.54 3.91 5.50
CA ASN A 180 -16.02 3.16 4.33
C ASN A 180 -16.98 4.00 3.49
N GLN A 181 -17.88 4.76 4.14
CA GLN A 181 -18.83 5.65 3.44
C GLN A 181 -18.13 6.74 2.64
N VAL A 182 -17.11 7.37 3.22
CA VAL A 182 -16.30 8.38 2.50
C VAL A 182 -15.61 7.75 1.30
N ILE A 183 -14.99 6.59 1.47
CA ILE A 183 -14.31 5.87 0.38
C ILE A 183 -15.29 5.48 -0.73
N ASP A 184 -16.42 4.87 -0.38
CA ASP A 184 -17.47 4.50 -1.33
C ASP A 184 -17.99 5.73 -2.09
N GLU A 185 -18.21 6.86 -1.40
CA GLU A 185 -18.66 8.11 -2.02
C GLU A 185 -17.62 8.63 -3.02
N VAL A 186 -16.36 8.75 -2.60
CA VAL A 186 -15.27 9.32 -3.40
C VAL A 186 -14.98 8.48 -4.65
N PHE A 187 -14.94 7.16 -4.51
CA PHE A 187 -14.51 6.27 -5.59
C PHE A 187 -15.68 5.64 -6.38
N SER A 188 -16.93 5.98 -6.04
CA SER A 188 -18.10 5.55 -6.79
C SER A 188 -18.04 5.94 -8.28
N SER A 189 -18.66 5.14 -9.14
CA SER A 189 -18.78 5.44 -10.58
C SER A 189 -19.51 6.76 -10.86
N GLY A 190 -20.38 7.19 -9.94
CA GLY A 190 -21.09 8.47 -10.02
C GLY A 190 -20.19 9.68 -9.83
N ASN A 191 -19.18 9.58 -8.97
CA ASN A 191 -18.35 10.73 -8.55
C ASN A 191 -16.94 10.71 -9.16
N LEU A 192 -16.31 9.54 -9.26
CA LEU A 192 -14.95 9.42 -9.75
C LEU A 192 -14.87 9.73 -11.25
N ARG A 193 -13.95 10.61 -11.62
CA ARG A 193 -13.61 10.94 -13.01
C ARG A 193 -12.12 10.77 -13.19
N GLY A 194 -11.73 9.84 -14.07
CA GLY A 194 -10.32 9.55 -14.33
C GLY A 194 -9.60 10.70 -15.01
N GLU A 195 -8.29 10.68 -14.85
CA GLU A 195 -7.37 11.47 -15.65
C GLU A 195 -6.64 10.56 -16.64
N CYS A 196 -6.33 11.08 -17.83
CA CYS A 196 -5.51 10.37 -18.78
C CYS A 196 -4.04 10.61 -18.48
N GLN A 197 -3.26 9.55 -18.27
CA GLN A 197 -1.82 9.57 -18.12
C GLN A 197 -1.17 8.79 -19.28
N VAL A 198 -0.22 9.42 -19.98
CA VAL A 198 0.56 8.76 -21.04
C VAL A 198 1.84 8.17 -20.43
N ILE A 199 2.03 6.86 -20.56
CA ILE A 199 3.22 6.13 -20.08
C ILE A 199 3.73 5.27 -21.22
N GLU A 200 5.02 5.39 -21.57
CA GLU A 200 5.63 4.70 -22.73
C GLU A 200 4.81 4.80 -24.03
N GLY A 201 4.15 5.95 -24.24
CA GLY A 201 3.32 6.22 -25.42
C GLY A 201 1.94 5.56 -25.43
N TYR A 202 1.52 4.91 -24.33
CA TYR A 202 0.18 4.36 -24.16
C TYR A 202 -0.64 5.19 -23.17
N GLU A 203 -1.93 5.39 -23.47
CA GLU A 203 -2.86 6.15 -22.63
C GLU A 203 -3.52 5.26 -21.57
N TYR A 204 -3.41 5.65 -20.31
CA TYR A 204 -4.02 4.98 -19.17
C TYR A 204 -5.00 5.93 -18.48
N GLN A 205 -6.15 5.40 -18.07
CA GLN A 205 -7.00 6.10 -17.10
C GLN A 205 -6.44 5.85 -15.69
N VAL A 206 -6.19 6.91 -14.94
CA VAL A 206 -5.68 6.87 -13.56
C VAL A 206 -6.59 7.66 -12.63
N LEU A 207 -6.35 7.56 -11.33
CA LEU A 207 -7.05 8.39 -10.36
C LEU A 207 -6.62 9.86 -10.51
N PRO A 208 -7.56 10.82 -10.41
CA PRO A 208 -7.21 12.24 -10.34
C PRO A 208 -6.39 12.56 -9.07
N PRO A 209 -5.60 13.65 -9.04
CA PRO A 209 -4.55 13.85 -8.04
C PRO A 209 -4.98 13.77 -6.58
N THR A 210 -6.08 14.42 -6.23
CA THR A 210 -6.58 14.45 -4.84
C THR A 210 -7.01 13.06 -4.38
N GLU A 211 -7.74 12.34 -5.23
CA GLU A 211 -8.20 10.97 -5.00
C GLU A 211 -7.05 9.98 -4.98
N TYR A 212 -6.01 10.20 -5.80
CA TYR A 212 -4.82 9.36 -5.82
C TYR A 212 -4.03 9.49 -4.50
N VAL A 213 -3.82 10.72 -4.00
CA VAL A 213 -3.19 10.94 -2.68
C VAL A 213 -4.02 10.29 -1.57
N PHE A 214 -5.34 10.45 -1.60
CA PHE A 214 -6.23 9.79 -0.63
C PHE A 214 -6.14 8.26 -0.69
N TYR A 215 -6.07 7.69 -1.90
CA TYR A 215 -5.83 6.27 -2.12
C TYR A 215 -4.48 5.81 -1.55
N MET A 216 -3.40 6.57 -1.78
CA MET A 216 -2.06 6.24 -1.29
C MET A 216 -2.01 6.23 0.25
N LEU A 217 -2.69 7.18 0.91
CA LEU A 217 -2.83 7.20 2.36
C LEU A 217 -3.57 5.97 2.87
N HIS A 218 -4.68 5.60 2.24
CA HIS A 218 -5.43 4.38 2.60
C HIS A 218 -4.60 3.10 2.37
N HIS A 219 -3.83 3.04 1.29
CA HIS A 219 -2.94 1.93 0.98
C HIS A 219 -1.83 1.78 2.03
N MET A 220 -1.14 2.88 2.36
CA MET A 220 -0.14 2.91 3.43
C MET A 220 -0.75 2.58 4.79
N LEU A 221 -1.92 3.12 5.11
CA LEU A 221 -2.61 2.84 6.36
C LEU A 221 -2.94 1.34 6.47
N LYS A 222 -3.42 0.74 5.38
CA LYS A 222 -3.65 -0.69 5.32
C LYS A 222 -2.34 -1.43 5.54
N HIS A 223 -1.28 -1.17 4.80
CA HIS A 223 -0.03 -1.86 5.09
C HIS A 223 0.48 -1.65 6.52
N TYR A 224 0.33 -0.45 7.08
CA TYR A 224 0.71 -0.17 8.46
C TYR A 224 -0.04 -1.04 9.47
N LEU A 225 -1.37 -1.10 9.37
CA LEU A 225 -2.20 -1.97 10.21
C LEU A 225 -1.91 -3.45 9.97
N TYR A 226 -1.61 -3.84 8.72
CA TYR A 226 -1.65 -5.23 8.26
C TYR A 226 -0.33 -5.97 8.12
N SER A 227 0.77 -5.34 7.70
CA SER A 227 2.02 -6.05 7.44
C SER A 227 3.26 -5.25 7.82
N GLY A 228 3.11 -3.95 8.07
CA GLY A 228 4.17 -2.95 7.86
C GLY A 228 4.36 -2.64 6.36
N PHE A 229 5.11 -1.59 6.08
CA PHE A 229 5.63 -1.29 4.73
C PHE A 229 7.02 -0.64 4.83
N GLY A 230 7.78 -0.69 3.74
CA GLY A 230 9.10 -0.07 3.65
C GLY A 230 9.07 1.32 3.03
N ILE A 231 10.23 1.97 2.98
CA ILE A 231 10.35 3.39 2.59
C ILE A 231 9.83 3.70 1.18
N ARG A 232 9.73 2.70 0.29
CA ARG A 232 9.21 2.85 -1.08
C ARG A 232 7.84 3.53 -1.14
N LEU A 233 6.91 3.22 -0.24
CA LEU A 233 5.59 3.87 -0.27
C LEU A 233 5.66 5.36 0.10
N LEU A 234 6.65 5.77 0.91
CA LEU A 234 6.92 7.18 1.18
C LEU A 234 7.60 7.85 -0.02
N CYS A 235 8.53 7.16 -0.70
CA CYS A 235 9.10 7.62 -1.97
C CYS A 235 8.00 7.83 -3.04
N ASP A 236 7.07 6.89 -3.17
CA ASP A 236 5.91 7.03 -4.05
C ASP A 236 5.14 8.31 -3.73
N PHE A 237 4.85 8.51 -2.44
CA PHE A 237 4.08 9.64 -1.94
C PHE A 237 4.76 10.98 -2.26
N ILE A 238 6.04 11.14 -1.92
CA ILE A 238 6.73 12.41 -2.18
C ILE A 238 6.93 12.67 -3.66
N CYS A 239 7.33 11.68 -4.46
CA CYS A 239 7.53 11.87 -5.89
C CYS A 239 6.22 12.31 -6.58
N TYR A 240 5.10 11.73 -6.17
CA TYR A 240 3.78 12.09 -6.70
C TYR A 240 3.31 13.46 -6.21
N VAL A 241 3.34 13.71 -4.89
CA VAL A 241 2.84 14.95 -4.29
C VAL A 241 3.67 16.16 -4.73
N GLU A 242 4.99 16.05 -4.82
CA GLU A 242 5.83 17.12 -5.36
C GLU A 242 5.48 17.46 -6.82
N ALA A 243 5.30 16.43 -7.65
CA ALA A 243 5.02 16.61 -9.07
C ALA A 243 3.61 17.14 -9.38
N ARG A 244 2.66 16.96 -8.44
CA ARG A 244 1.24 17.26 -8.63
C ARG A 244 0.69 18.24 -7.58
N CYS A 245 1.57 18.89 -6.81
CA CYS A 245 1.23 19.72 -5.65
C CYS A 245 0.12 20.74 -5.96
N ASP A 246 0.25 21.46 -7.08
CA ASP A 246 -0.69 22.51 -7.50
C ASP A 246 -2.07 21.98 -7.94
N GLU A 247 -2.21 20.68 -8.14
CA GLU A 247 -3.43 20.03 -8.62
C GLU A 247 -4.14 19.23 -7.53
N ILE A 248 -3.53 19.13 -6.35
CA ILE A 248 -4.10 18.46 -5.19
C ILE A 248 -4.96 19.47 -4.41
N ASP A 249 -6.25 19.18 -4.29
CA ASP A 249 -7.16 19.91 -3.42
C ASP A 249 -6.95 19.46 -1.96
N PHE A 250 -6.03 20.13 -1.28
CA PHE A 250 -5.68 19.81 0.10
C PHE A 250 -6.86 20.01 1.08
N ASP A 251 -7.69 21.03 0.89
CA ASP A 251 -8.87 21.25 1.75
C ASP A 251 -9.84 20.06 1.71
N ARG A 252 -10.10 19.56 0.50
CA ARG A 252 -10.93 18.38 0.27
C ARG A 252 -10.27 17.12 0.84
N LEU A 253 -8.97 16.94 0.61
CA LEU A 253 -8.21 15.82 1.18
C LEU A 253 -8.30 15.80 2.71
N HIS A 254 -8.10 16.94 3.37
CA HIS A 254 -8.18 17.03 4.83
C HIS A 254 -9.60 16.75 5.34
N ALA A 255 -10.62 17.23 4.63
CA ALA A 255 -12.01 16.93 4.97
C ALA A 255 -12.29 15.43 4.92
N TRP A 256 -11.75 14.71 3.94
CA TRP A 256 -11.84 13.25 3.87
C TRP A 256 -11.06 12.57 5.00
N CYS A 257 -9.81 12.99 5.24
CA CYS A 257 -9.00 12.41 6.31
C CYS A 257 -9.64 12.57 7.70
N ARG A 258 -10.25 13.72 7.99
CA ARG A 258 -11.02 13.96 9.23
C ARG A 258 -12.25 13.07 9.33
N LYS A 259 -13.08 13.00 8.28
CA LYS A 259 -14.28 12.15 8.27
C LYS A 259 -13.94 10.66 8.40
N SER A 260 -12.78 10.26 7.88
CA SER A 260 -12.25 8.90 7.96
C SER A 260 -11.42 8.61 9.22
N HIS A 261 -11.28 9.56 10.16
CA HIS A 261 -10.48 9.44 11.39
C HIS A 261 -9.02 9.04 11.16
N MET A 262 -8.43 9.51 10.07
CA MET A 262 -7.04 9.24 9.70
C MET A 262 -6.18 10.50 9.66
N MET A 263 -6.64 11.61 10.26
CA MET A 263 -5.93 12.89 10.22
C MET A 263 -4.53 12.77 10.84
N HIS A 264 -4.40 12.16 12.03
CA HIS A 264 -3.09 11.94 12.68
C HIS A 264 -2.15 11.06 11.85
N PHE A 265 -2.68 10.06 11.13
CA PHE A 265 -1.87 9.22 10.25
C PHE A 265 -1.36 10.06 9.07
N TYR A 266 -2.24 10.83 8.44
CA TYR A 266 -1.88 11.75 7.37
C TYR A 266 -0.83 12.78 7.82
N GLU A 267 -1.03 13.43 8.98
CA GLU A 267 -0.06 14.35 9.60
C GLU A 267 1.30 13.67 9.84
N THR A 268 1.29 12.41 10.32
CA THR A 268 2.52 11.64 10.53
C THR A 268 3.25 11.40 9.21
N ILE A 269 2.54 10.99 8.15
CA ILE A 269 3.13 10.81 6.81
C ILE A 269 3.72 12.12 6.31
N MET A 270 2.97 13.22 6.39
CA MET A 270 3.41 14.54 5.94
C MET A 270 4.66 15.02 6.68
N GLU A 271 4.66 14.98 8.01
CA GLU A 271 5.80 15.40 8.83
C GLU A 271 7.02 14.50 8.57
N SER A 272 6.84 13.18 8.48
CA SER A 272 7.92 12.25 8.16
C SER A 272 8.53 12.53 6.77
N CYS A 273 7.70 12.75 5.76
CA CYS A 273 8.15 13.06 4.40
C CYS A 273 8.84 14.43 4.33
N HIS A 274 8.30 15.46 4.98
CA HIS A 274 8.89 16.79 5.05
C HIS A 274 10.27 16.76 5.72
N ARG A 275 10.32 16.16 6.92
CA ARG A 275 11.53 16.15 7.75
C ARG A 275 12.66 15.30 7.18
N TYR A 276 12.35 14.12 6.64
CA TYR A 276 13.36 13.12 6.31
C TYR A 276 13.56 12.90 4.81
N LEU A 277 12.55 13.16 3.98
CA LEU A 277 12.60 12.86 2.54
C LEU A 277 12.53 14.11 1.66
N GLY A 278 12.40 15.30 2.24
CA GLY A 278 12.49 16.57 1.54
C GLY A 278 11.22 16.99 0.81
N LEU A 279 10.04 16.59 1.29
CA LEU A 279 8.76 17.12 0.79
C LEU A 279 8.74 18.65 1.00
N GLY A 280 8.75 19.41 -0.09
CA GLY A 280 8.79 20.87 -0.16
C GLY A 280 7.47 21.52 -0.56
N CYS A 281 6.50 20.77 -1.08
CA CYS A 281 5.13 21.23 -1.30
C CYS A 281 4.60 21.90 -0.02
N GLU A 282 4.17 23.16 -0.12
CA GLU A 282 3.62 23.90 1.02
C GLU A 282 2.28 23.27 1.41
N ILE A 283 2.33 22.46 2.45
CA ILE A 283 1.15 21.90 3.07
C ILE A 283 0.59 22.98 4.00
N ASP A 284 -0.74 23.08 4.05
CA ASP A 284 -1.45 23.94 5.00
C ASP A 284 -0.77 23.90 6.38
N GLY A 285 -0.38 25.08 6.89
CA GLY A 285 0.27 25.23 8.19
C GLY A 285 -0.58 24.78 9.38
N SER A 286 -1.85 24.43 9.16
CA SER A 286 -2.70 23.76 10.15
C SER A 286 -2.33 22.29 10.39
N ILE A 287 -1.58 21.68 9.47
CA ILE A 287 -1.09 20.29 9.58
C ILE A 287 0.19 20.29 10.40
N TRP A 288 0.11 19.67 11.57
CA TRP A 288 1.26 19.53 12.45
C TRP A 288 1.39 18.08 12.90
N GLY A 289 2.40 17.39 12.37
CA GLY A 289 2.77 16.07 12.88
C GLY A 289 3.66 16.20 14.11
N ASP A 290 3.43 15.34 15.10
CA ASP A 290 4.32 15.26 16.26
C ASP A 290 5.69 14.73 15.83
N GLN A 291 6.74 15.48 16.16
CA GLN A 291 8.11 15.18 15.76
C GLN A 291 8.66 13.88 16.34
N GLU A 292 8.25 13.51 17.54
CA GLU A 292 8.68 12.28 18.19
C GLU A 292 7.92 11.08 17.63
N VAL A 293 6.64 11.27 17.28
CA VAL A 293 5.83 10.28 16.55
C VAL A 293 6.41 10.02 15.17
N SER A 294 6.75 11.07 14.41
CA SER A 294 7.33 10.96 13.06
C SER A 294 8.71 10.30 13.08
N ARG A 295 9.54 10.58 14.11
CA ARG A 295 10.82 9.91 14.34
C ARG A 295 10.65 8.42 14.58
N LYS A 296 9.76 8.02 15.51
CA LYS A 296 9.46 6.61 15.81
C LYS A 296 8.88 5.88 14.61
N PHE A 297 8.02 6.56 13.85
CA PHE A 297 7.44 6.04 12.62
C PHE A 297 8.53 5.71 11.59
N ILE A 298 9.43 6.66 11.30
CA ILE A 298 10.52 6.42 10.35
C ILE A 298 11.48 5.34 10.81
N GLU A 299 11.84 5.30 12.10
CA GLU A 299 12.66 4.21 12.65
C GLU A 299 12.01 2.84 12.42
N LYS A 300 10.68 2.75 12.60
CA LYS A 300 9.92 1.54 12.28
C LYS A 300 9.96 1.20 10.79
N ILE A 301 9.78 2.18 9.90
CA ILE A 301 9.83 1.98 8.43
C ILE A 301 11.20 1.45 7.99
N LEU A 302 12.30 1.95 8.57
CA LEU A 302 13.65 1.45 8.26
C LEU A 302 13.85 -0.01 8.71
N VAL A 303 13.27 -0.39 9.86
CA VAL A 303 13.31 -1.75 10.41
C VAL A 303 12.36 -2.71 9.69
N ASP A 304 11.27 -2.24 9.09
CA ASP A 304 10.41 -3.05 8.24
C ASP A 304 11.05 -3.33 6.87
N LYS A 305 10.60 -4.37 6.15
CA LYS A 305 11.01 -4.64 4.76
C LYS A 305 10.08 -3.90 3.79
N ASP A 306 10.41 -3.89 2.50
CA ASP A 306 9.60 -3.22 1.46
C ASP A 306 8.09 -3.57 1.52
N VAL A 307 7.75 -4.84 1.74
CA VAL A 307 6.36 -5.33 1.92
C VAL A 307 5.97 -5.58 3.39
N GLY A 308 6.73 -4.98 4.32
CA GLY A 308 6.59 -5.20 5.75
C GLY A 308 7.30 -6.45 6.28
N SER A 309 7.36 -6.60 7.60
CA SER A 309 7.94 -7.76 8.29
C SER A 309 6.92 -8.86 8.59
N GLY A 310 5.62 -8.60 8.38
CA GLY A 310 4.55 -9.57 8.55
C GLY A 310 4.57 -10.66 7.48
N ASP A 311 4.57 -11.92 7.89
CA ASP A 311 4.21 -13.04 7.01
C ASP A 311 2.77 -12.80 6.52
N SER A 312 2.49 -12.97 5.22
CA SER A 312 1.14 -12.83 4.63
C SER A 312 0.11 -13.76 5.28
N ARG A 313 0.61 -14.71 6.09
CA ARG A 313 -0.13 -15.66 6.90
C ARG A 313 -0.54 -15.13 8.28
N THR A 314 -0.09 -13.96 8.73
CA THR A 314 -0.46 -13.44 10.06
C THR A 314 -1.93 -13.02 10.11
N LEU A 315 -2.61 -13.28 11.24
CA LEU A 315 -3.96 -12.75 11.46
C LEU A 315 -3.84 -11.26 11.76
N VAL A 316 -4.59 -10.45 11.03
CA VAL A 316 -4.58 -9.01 11.22
C VAL A 316 -5.99 -8.50 11.48
N GLY A 317 -6.08 -7.51 12.36
CA GLY A 317 -7.28 -6.73 12.58
C GLY A 317 -7.50 -5.67 11.51
N SER A 318 -8.74 -5.21 11.47
CA SER A 318 -9.21 -4.13 10.61
C SER A 318 -9.12 -2.75 11.26
N GLY A 319 -8.39 -2.66 12.38
CA GLY A 319 -8.10 -1.45 13.14
C GLY A 319 -7.24 -1.74 14.38
N THR A 320 -7.01 -0.72 15.19
CA THR A 320 -6.34 -0.83 16.50
C THR A 320 -7.36 -0.78 17.65
N TYR A 321 -7.03 -1.38 18.79
CA TYR A 321 -7.91 -1.52 19.95
C TYR A 321 -7.20 -1.15 21.26
N GLU A 322 -7.79 -0.27 22.08
CA GLU A 322 -7.22 0.13 23.40
C GLU A 322 -6.86 -1.06 24.30
N LYS A 323 -7.73 -2.08 24.35
CA LYS A 323 -7.46 -3.35 25.03
C LYS A 323 -8.07 -4.50 24.23
N VAL A 324 -7.27 -5.55 23.98
CA VAL A 324 -7.77 -6.74 23.28
C VAL A 324 -8.49 -7.69 24.25
N HIS A 325 -9.82 -7.71 24.18
CA HIS A 325 -10.70 -8.59 24.95
C HIS A 325 -11.52 -9.53 24.05
N LEU A 326 -12.36 -10.40 24.63
CA LEU A 326 -13.18 -11.34 23.85
C LEU A 326 -14.09 -10.64 22.82
N GLY A 327 -14.69 -9.51 23.20
CA GLY A 327 -15.47 -8.68 22.29
C GLY A 327 -14.69 -8.16 21.07
N THR A 328 -13.37 -7.98 21.17
CA THR A 328 -12.49 -7.57 20.05
C THR A 328 -12.45 -8.66 18.99
N TYR A 329 -12.21 -9.91 19.40
CA TYR A 329 -12.22 -11.05 18.48
C TYR A 329 -13.60 -11.28 17.85
N PHE A 330 -14.67 -11.02 18.60
CA PHE A 330 -16.02 -11.06 18.05
C PHE A 330 -16.25 -9.96 17.01
N ARG A 331 -15.75 -8.73 17.22
CA ARG A 331 -15.88 -7.67 16.20
C ARG A 331 -15.16 -8.03 14.90
N GLU A 332 -13.91 -8.49 14.99
CA GLU A 332 -13.15 -8.95 13.82
C GLU A 332 -13.81 -10.13 13.12
N GLY A 333 -14.25 -11.14 13.90
CA GLY A 333 -14.97 -12.28 13.34
C GLY A 333 -16.27 -11.89 12.66
N HIS A 334 -16.97 -10.88 13.18
CA HIS A 334 -18.21 -10.38 12.60
C HIS A 334 -17.97 -9.66 11.28
N LEU A 335 -16.92 -8.84 11.23
CA LEU A 335 -16.51 -8.18 9.99
C LEU A 335 -16.15 -9.22 8.93
N GLN A 336 -15.34 -10.22 9.29
CA GLN A 336 -14.96 -11.32 8.39
C GLN A 336 -16.17 -12.13 7.91
N MET A 337 -17.18 -12.32 8.76
CA MET A 337 -18.45 -12.94 8.36
C MET A 337 -19.19 -12.08 7.33
N LYS A 338 -19.29 -10.76 7.54
CA LYS A 338 -19.94 -9.84 6.59
C LYS A 338 -19.21 -9.77 5.25
N VAL A 339 -17.88 -9.73 5.26
CA VAL A 339 -17.03 -9.77 4.06
C VAL A 339 -17.29 -11.07 3.28
N ARG A 340 -17.23 -12.23 3.95
CA ARG A 340 -17.45 -13.54 3.33
C ARG A 340 -18.87 -13.70 2.79
N PHE A 341 -19.85 -13.13 3.46
CA PHE A 341 -21.27 -13.31 3.15
C PHE A 341 -21.96 -11.97 2.87
N LYS A 342 -21.50 -11.21 1.86
CA LYS A 342 -22.00 -9.86 1.55
C LYS A 342 -23.54 -9.75 1.45
N LYS A 343 -24.21 -10.74 0.85
CA LYS A 343 -25.68 -10.79 0.71
C LYS A 343 -26.36 -11.40 1.96
N LEU A 344 -25.93 -12.59 2.38
CA LEU A 344 -26.57 -13.34 3.48
C LEU A 344 -26.30 -12.74 4.86
N GLY A 345 -25.15 -12.10 5.04
CA GLY A 345 -24.75 -11.40 6.26
C GLY A 345 -25.62 -10.18 6.59
N ARG A 346 -26.48 -9.73 5.67
CA ARG A 346 -27.50 -8.71 5.94
C ARG A 346 -28.73 -9.27 6.67
N CYS A 347 -28.89 -10.60 6.73
CA CYS A 347 -30.03 -11.25 7.38
C CYS A 347 -29.65 -11.74 8.79
N PRO A 348 -30.15 -11.08 9.87
CA PRO A 348 -29.77 -11.44 11.23
C PRO A 348 -30.14 -12.87 11.64
N LEU A 349 -31.21 -13.43 11.06
CA LEU A 349 -31.66 -14.79 11.33
C LEU A 349 -30.61 -15.84 10.93
N LEU A 350 -29.78 -15.55 9.93
CA LEU A 350 -28.75 -16.46 9.45
C LEU A 350 -27.42 -16.31 10.20
N TRP A 351 -27.26 -15.27 11.02
CA TRP A 351 -25.97 -14.94 11.62
C TRP A 351 -25.38 -16.09 12.43
N LEU A 352 -26.19 -16.82 13.21
CA LEU A 352 -25.69 -17.96 13.99
C LEU A 352 -25.00 -19.01 13.11
N ILE A 353 -25.60 -19.35 11.96
CA ILE A 353 -25.05 -20.34 11.03
C ILE A 353 -23.81 -19.77 10.32
N LEU A 354 -23.89 -18.53 9.83
CA LEU A 354 -22.79 -17.87 9.12
C LEU A 354 -21.55 -17.69 10.03
N TRP A 355 -21.77 -17.44 11.31
CA TRP A 355 -20.73 -17.37 12.33
C TRP A 355 -20.00 -18.68 12.52
N VAL A 356 -20.74 -19.79 12.64
CA VAL A 356 -20.16 -21.13 12.77
C VAL A 356 -19.29 -21.44 11.55
N ILE A 357 -19.79 -21.16 10.34
CA ILE A 357 -19.02 -21.37 9.10
C ILE A 357 -17.75 -20.51 9.10
N THR A 358 -17.88 -19.23 9.44
CA THR A 358 -16.74 -18.29 9.50
C THR A 358 -15.68 -18.75 10.51
N PHE A 359 -16.11 -19.21 11.68
CA PHE A 359 -15.21 -19.74 12.71
C PHE A 359 -14.51 -21.03 12.27
N VAL A 360 -15.22 -21.98 11.66
CA VAL A 360 -14.62 -23.21 11.12
C VAL A 360 -13.60 -22.89 10.02
N CYS A 361 -13.91 -21.93 9.14
CA CYS A 361 -12.96 -21.45 8.14
C CYS A 361 -11.73 -20.80 8.80
N PHE A 362 -11.92 -19.96 9.82
CA PHE A 362 -10.82 -19.36 10.57
C PHE A 362 -9.91 -20.43 11.17
N VAL A 363 -10.47 -21.41 11.88
CA VAL A 363 -9.70 -22.52 12.46
C VAL A 363 -8.96 -23.29 11.37
N ARG A 364 -9.65 -23.69 10.30
CA ARG A 364 -9.05 -24.42 9.17
C ARG A 364 -7.89 -23.65 8.55
N ASN A 365 -8.06 -22.35 8.30
CA ASN A 365 -7.03 -21.51 7.70
C ASN A 365 -5.83 -21.33 8.64
N THR A 366 -6.08 -21.19 9.94
CA THR A 366 -5.01 -21.12 10.95
C THR A 366 -4.12 -22.36 10.95
N TYR A 367 -4.71 -23.56 10.86
CA TYR A 367 -3.90 -24.79 10.80
C TYR A 367 -3.32 -25.08 9.42
N LYS A 368 -4.09 -24.90 8.33
CA LYS A 368 -3.69 -25.32 6.97
C LYS A 368 -2.91 -24.28 6.18
N LEU A 369 -3.26 -23.00 6.31
CA LEU A 369 -2.62 -21.92 5.55
C LEU A 369 -1.52 -21.26 6.37
N ARG A 370 -1.80 -20.99 7.64
CA ARG A 370 -0.87 -20.28 8.53
C ARG A 370 0.13 -21.18 9.24
N ASN A 371 -0.12 -22.50 9.24
CA ASN A 371 0.71 -23.50 9.90
C ASN A 371 1.03 -23.16 11.37
N THR A 372 0.04 -22.68 12.10
CA THR A 372 0.14 -22.27 13.53
C THR A 372 -1.12 -22.68 14.28
N THR A 373 -1.16 -22.45 15.60
CA THR A 373 -2.33 -22.70 16.44
C THR A 373 -3.22 -21.47 16.60
N VAL A 374 -4.49 -21.68 16.97
CA VAL A 374 -5.42 -20.58 17.30
C VAL A 374 -4.86 -19.71 18.43
N ARG A 375 -4.25 -20.32 19.44
CA ARG A 375 -3.67 -19.59 20.58
C ARG A 375 -2.54 -18.66 20.14
N GLU A 376 -1.58 -19.16 19.39
CA GLU A 376 -0.45 -18.37 18.86
C GLU A 376 -0.93 -17.26 17.95
N THR A 377 -1.92 -17.55 17.10
CA THR A 377 -2.54 -16.57 16.20
C THR A 377 -3.16 -15.40 16.97
N LEU A 378 -3.91 -15.68 18.04
CA LEU A 378 -4.51 -14.64 18.87
C LEU A 378 -3.46 -13.88 19.71
N GLN A 379 -2.40 -14.55 20.15
CA GLN A 379 -1.28 -13.90 20.83
C GLN A 379 -0.50 -12.95 19.90
N ALA A 380 -0.24 -13.38 18.66
CA ALA A 380 0.40 -12.55 17.65
C ALA A 380 -0.45 -11.31 17.32
N PHE A 381 -1.77 -11.49 17.20
CA PHE A 381 -2.72 -10.38 17.03
C PHE A 381 -2.64 -9.37 18.19
N ARG A 382 -2.61 -9.84 19.44
CA ARG A 382 -2.46 -8.98 20.63
C ARG A 382 -1.15 -8.19 20.60
N LYS A 383 -0.03 -8.89 20.42
CA LYS A 383 1.30 -8.26 20.38
C LYS A 383 1.38 -7.18 19.31
N LYS A 384 0.83 -7.46 18.13
CA LYS A 384 0.79 -6.49 17.02
C LYS A 384 -0.06 -5.27 17.34
N ASN A 385 -1.23 -5.47 17.95
CA ASN A 385 -2.07 -4.37 18.40
C ASN A 385 -1.32 -3.46 19.39
N ASP A 386 -0.60 -4.05 20.35
CA ASP A 386 0.19 -3.30 21.33
C ASP A 386 1.32 -2.50 20.64
N GLU A 387 2.01 -3.10 19.66
CA GLU A 387 3.04 -2.41 18.86
C GLU A 387 2.47 -1.22 18.07
N LEU A 388 1.28 -1.37 17.47
CA LEU A 388 0.62 -0.29 16.73
C LEU A 388 0.19 0.86 17.64
N GLN A 389 -0.06 0.62 18.92
CA GLN A 389 -0.41 1.66 19.89
C GLN A 389 0.77 2.45 20.43
N LEU A 390 2.00 1.96 20.26
CA LEU A 390 3.21 2.68 20.68
C LEU A 390 3.45 3.95 19.84
N ILE A 391 2.83 4.03 18.67
CA ILE A 391 2.88 5.19 17.77
C ILE A 391 1.44 5.70 17.62
N PRO A 392 1.06 6.81 18.29
CA PRO A 392 -0.31 7.31 18.34
C PRO A 392 -0.72 7.98 17.03
N ILE A 393 -0.81 7.21 15.95
CA ILE A 393 -1.20 7.67 14.61
C ILE A 393 -2.71 7.68 14.37
N PHE A 394 -3.51 7.22 15.35
CA PHE A 394 -4.96 7.13 15.26
C PHE A 394 -5.61 8.11 16.21
N GLU A 395 -6.68 8.75 15.76
CA GLU A 395 -7.56 9.52 16.64
C GLU A 395 -8.11 8.61 17.74
N GLN A 396 -7.84 8.95 18.99
CA GLN A 396 -8.50 8.28 20.11
C GLN A 396 -9.97 8.72 20.10
N GLU A 397 -10.89 7.77 19.96
CA GLU A 397 -12.29 8.02 20.29
C GLU A 397 -12.33 8.43 21.77
N LYS A 398 -12.48 9.74 22.03
CA LYS A 398 -12.88 10.19 23.36
C LYS A 398 -14.23 9.55 23.63
N ASN A 399 -14.24 8.50 24.46
CA ASN A 399 -15.46 7.95 25.01
C ASN A 399 -16.26 9.12 25.57
N LYS A 400 -17.37 9.48 24.90
CA LYS A 400 -18.40 10.37 25.44
C LYS A 400 -19.04 9.66 26.63
N THR A 401 -18.32 9.68 27.75
CA THR A 401 -18.81 9.38 29.08
C THR A 401 -18.73 10.64 29.93
N GLU A 402 -19.19 11.75 29.37
CA GLU A 402 -19.74 12.84 30.16
C GLU A 402 -21.23 12.88 29.82
N LYS A 403 -21.98 12.02 30.51
CA LYS A 403 -23.40 12.26 30.75
C LYS A 403 -23.47 13.14 31.98
N ASN A 404 -24.06 14.32 31.77
CA ASN A 404 -24.75 15.24 32.70
C ASN A 404 -24.58 14.99 34.20
#